data_AF-A0A3L8DBP4-F1
#
_entry.id   AF-A0A3L8DBP4-F1
#
_cell.length_a   1.000
_cell.length_b   1.000
_cell.length_c   1.000
_cell.angle_alpha   90.00
_cell.angle_beta   90.00
_cell.angle_gamma   90.00
#
_symmetry.space_group_name_H-M   'P 1'
#
loop_
_entity.id
_entity.type
_entity.pdbx_description
1 polymer ?
#
loop_
_entity_poly.entity_id
_entity_poly.type
_entity_poly.pdbx_seq_one_letter_code
_entity_poly.pdbx_strand_id
1 'polypeptide(L)'
;MQESILTMSPTYHVPENATITCDIVRDILDTHNRIRQSIAEGSINAQPPAANMRKLYWDSELASSAQDLANQCTFAHNDPKDREVGTYSSILSE
;
A
#
# COMPACT_ATOMS: atom_id res chain seq x y z
N MET A 1 6.58 3.96 24.12
CA MET A 1 6.69 2.77 23.24
C MET A 1 6.19 1.54 23.98
N GLN A 2 4.90 1.51 24.28
CA GLN A 2 4.21 0.28 24.63
C GLN A 2 2.73 0.54 24.38
N GLU A 3 2.32 0.56 23.11
CA GLU A 3 0.90 0.42 22.81
C GLU A 3 0.66 -1.04 22.48
N SER A 4 0.15 -1.72 23.50
CA SER A 4 -0.82 -2.81 23.39
C SER A 4 -0.89 -3.48 22.01
N ILE A 5 -0.16 -4.59 21.87
CA ILE A 5 -0.56 -5.65 20.95
C ILE A 5 -1.94 -6.08 21.43
N LEU A 6 -2.98 -5.54 20.79
CA LEU A 6 -4.30 -6.13 20.83
C LEU A 6 -4.09 -7.56 20.31
N THR A 7 -4.08 -8.51 21.23
CA THR A 7 -4.23 -9.92 20.94
C THR A 7 -5.47 -10.03 20.06
N MET A 8 -5.28 -10.34 18.78
CA MET A 8 -6.36 -10.62 17.86
C MET A 8 -7.17 -11.77 18.45
N SER A 9 -8.31 -11.45 19.05
CA SER A 9 -9.29 -12.44 19.50
C SER A 9 -9.75 -13.30 18.31
N PRO A 10 -10.21 -14.55 18.54
CA PRO A 10 -10.24 -15.61 17.53
C PRO A 10 -11.30 -15.47 16.42
N THR A 11 -11.92 -14.31 16.24
CA THR A 11 -13.03 -14.13 15.28
C THR A 11 -13.03 -12.74 14.64
N TYR A 12 -11.92 -12.30 14.05
CA TYR A 12 -12.02 -11.44 12.87
C TYR A 12 -11.99 -12.36 11.65
N HIS A 13 -13.17 -12.84 11.27
CA HIS A 13 -13.33 -13.57 10.02
C HIS A 13 -13.17 -12.53 8.90
N VAL A 14 -11.97 -12.46 8.31
CA VAL A 14 -11.80 -11.81 7.01
C VAL A 14 -12.65 -12.64 6.04
N PRO A 15 -13.68 -12.07 5.40
CA PRO A 15 -14.49 -12.84 4.47
C PRO A 15 -13.57 -13.42 3.40
N GLU A 16 -13.66 -14.72 3.14
CA GLU A 16 -12.81 -15.41 2.15
C GLU A 16 -13.00 -14.87 0.72
N ASN A 17 -14.02 -14.02 0.51
CA ASN A 17 -14.29 -13.28 -0.73
C ASN A 17 -14.32 -11.75 -0.53
N ALA A 18 -13.49 -11.20 0.36
CA ALA A 18 -13.36 -9.75 0.55
C ALA A 18 -12.82 -9.10 -0.73
N THR A 19 -13.73 -8.77 -1.64
CA THR A 19 -13.41 -8.06 -2.87
C THR A 19 -13.18 -6.59 -2.52
N ILE A 20 -12.03 -6.05 -2.89
CA ILE A 20 -11.76 -4.63 -2.73
C ILE A 20 -12.80 -3.81 -3.51
N THR A 21 -13.53 -2.95 -2.81
CA THR A 21 -14.58 -2.12 -3.43
C THR A 21 -13.97 -0.88 -4.09
N CYS A 22 -14.68 -0.27 -5.05
CA CYS A 22 -14.24 0.99 -5.67
C CYS A 22 -14.04 2.12 -4.65
N ASP A 23 -14.82 2.15 -3.57
CA ASP A 23 -14.66 3.14 -2.51
C ASP A 23 -13.35 2.92 -1.74
N ILE A 24 -13.00 1.67 -1.42
CA ILE A 24 -11.73 1.36 -0.77
C ILE A 24 -10.54 1.71 -1.68
N VAL A 25 -10.63 1.38 -2.98
CA VAL A 25 -9.61 1.76 -3.98
C VAL A 25 -9.42 3.28 -4.00
N ARG A 26 -10.52 4.04 -4.04
CA ARG A 26 -10.50 5.51 -4.03
C ARG A 26 -9.85 6.03 -2.76
N ASP A 27 -10.27 5.55 -1.59
CA ASP A 27 -9.76 6.02 -0.31
C ASP A 27 -8.26 5.77 -0.16
N ILE A 28 -7.77 4.60 -0.59
CA ILE A 28 -6.34 4.28 -0.62
C ILE A 28 -5.61 5.25 -1.56
N LEU A 29 -6.05 5.36 -2.81
CA LEU A 29 -5.35 6.16 -3.82
C LEU A 29 -5.34 7.66 -3.48
N ASP A 30 -6.47 8.20 -3.04
CA ASP A 30 -6.63 9.60 -2.69
C ASP A 30 -5.83 9.94 -1.43
N THR A 31 -5.78 9.05 -0.44
CA THR A 31 -4.95 9.25 0.75
C THR A 31 -3.47 9.35 0.39
N HIS A 32 -2.97 8.43 -0.44
CA HIS A 32 -1.57 8.47 -0.88
C HIS A 32 -1.28 9.74 -1.68
N ASN A 33 -2.14 10.09 -2.62
CA ASN A 33 -1.94 11.28 -3.46
C ASN A 33 -2.02 12.58 -2.67
N ARG A 34 -2.93 12.69 -1.69
CA ARG A 34 -3.03 13.85 -0.79
C ARG A 34 -1.74 14.05 -0.01
N ILE A 35 -1.20 12.99 0.58
CA ILE A 35 0.06 13.06 1.34
C ILE A 35 1.21 13.44 0.41
N ARG A 36 1.34 12.79 -0.75
CA ARG A 36 2.39 13.10 -1.75
C ARG A 36 2.33 14.56 -2.19
N GLN A 37 1.13 15.11 -2.39
CA GLN A 37 0.94 16.53 -2.69
C GLN A 37 1.44 17.41 -1.54
N SER A 38 1.05 17.13 -0.29
CA SER A 38 1.52 17.90 0.87
C SER A 38 3.05 17.89 1.01
N ILE A 39 3.70 16.78 0.66
CA ILE A 39 5.16 16.68 0.61
C ILE A 39 5.72 17.54 -0.52
N ALA A 40 5.16 17.47 -1.72
CA ALA A 40 5.61 18.28 -2.87
C ALA A 40 5.54 19.78 -2.56
N GLU A 41 4.48 20.21 -1.87
CA GLU A 41 4.25 21.59 -1.45
C GLU A 41 5.12 22.02 -0.26
N GLY A 42 5.85 21.10 0.39
CA GLY A 42 6.63 21.40 1.60
C GLY A 42 5.75 21.73 2.81
N SER A 43 4.50 21.27 2.82
CA SER A 43 3.52 21.55 3.87
C SER A 43 3.60 20.57 5.06
N ILE A 44 4.49 19.58 4.99
CA ILE A 44 4.73 18.61 6.08
C ILE A 44 5.98 19.01 6.85
N ASN A 45 5.83 19.22 8.17
CA ASN A 45 6.96 19.56 9.04
C ASN A 45 8.06 18.49 8.96
N ALA A 46 9.32 18.92 8.95
CA ALA A 46 10.51 18.09 8.84
C ALA A 46 10.62 17.25 7.55
N GLN A 47 9.83 17.55 6.51
CA GLN A 47 9.99 16.95 5.18
C GLN A 47 10.26 18.06 4.14
N PRO A 48 11.42 18.03 3.45
CA PRO A 48 11.72 19.02 2.44
C PRO A 48 10.76 18.88 1.24
N PRO A 49 10.43 19.99 0.55
CA PRO A 49 9.59 19.94 -0.64
C PRO A 49 10.23 19.08 -1.74
N ALA A 50 9.40 18.28 -2.41
CA ALA A 50 9.85 17.39 -3.48
C ALA A 50 9.50 17.97 -4.86
N ALA A 51 10.51 18.28 -5.68
CA ALA A 51 10.32 18.90 -6.99
C ALA A 51 9.67 17.99 -8.05
N ASN A 52 9.84 16.67 -7.95
CA ASN A 52 9.40 15.68 -8.95
C ASN A 52 8.45 14.61 -8.38
N MET A 53 7.57 15.01 -7.45
CA MET A 53 6.61 14.08 -6.83
C MET A 53 5.44 13.75 -7.76
N ARG A 54 5.49 12.59 -8.42
CA ARG A 54 4.44 12.17 -9.37
C ARG A 54 3.15 11.72 -8.67
N LYS A 55 2.01 11.99 -9.30
CA LYS A 55 0.71 11.41 -8.89
C LYS A 55 0.70 9.90 -9.14
N LEU A 56 0.16 9.14 -8.18
CA LEU A 56 -0.08 7.71 -8.34
C LEU A 56 -1.39 7.46 -9.07
N TYR A 57 -1.42 6.34 -9.79
CA TYR A 57 -2.62 5.76 -10.39
C TYR A 57 -2.78 4.34 -9.86
N TRP A 58 -4.02 3.88 -9.76
CA TRP A 58 -4.30 2.50 -9.38
C TRP A 58 -3.86 1.56 -10.50
N ASP A 59 -3.18 0.48 -10.13
CA ASP A 59 -2.80 -0.60 -11.03
C ASP A 59 -3.36 -1.92 -10.48
N SER A 60 -4.09 -2.66 -11.32
CA SER A 60 -4.76 -3.89 -10.92
C SER A 60 -3.80 -5.06 -10.69
N GLU A 61 -2.64 -5.08 -11.37
CA GLU A 61 -1.65 -6.15 -11.22
C GLU A 61 -0.96 -6.02 -9.85
N LEU A 62 -0.56 -4.81 -9.47
CA LEU A 62 -0.04 -4.51 -8.14
C LEU A 62 -1.07 -4.80 -7.05
N ALA A 63 -2.34 -4.47 -7.28
CA ALA A 63 -3.42 -4.77 -6.34
C ALA A 63 -3.62 -6.28 -6.13
N SER A 64 -3.56 -7.07 -7.21
CA SER A 64 -3.67 -8.53 -7.13
C SER A 64 -2.51 -9.13 -6.32
N SER A 65 -1.27 -8.73 -6.61
CA SER A 65 -0.09 -9.18 -5.87
C SER A 65 -0.16 -8.81 -4.38
N ALA A 66 -0.64 -7.60 -4.07
CA ALA A 66 -0.86 -7.18 -2.68
C ALA A 66 -1.94 -8.02 -1.98
N GLN A 67 -3.01 -8.38 -2.67
CA GLN A 67 -4.06 -9.26 -2.15
C GLN A 67 -3.51 -10.67 -1.88
N ASP A 68 -2.70 -11.23 -2.79
CA ASP A 68 -2.06 -12.54 -2.62
C ASP A 68 -1.16 -12.57 -1.37
N LEU A 69 -0.42 -11.49 -1.09
CA LEU A 69 0.34 -11.34 0.14
C LEU A 69 -0.57 -11.23 1.38
N ALA A 70 -1.60 -10.39 1.32
CA ALA A 70 -2.54 -10.20 2.43
C ALA A 70 -3.28 -11.50 2.80
N ASN A 71 -3.60 -12.34 1.83
CA ASN A 71 -4.26 -13.63 2.01
C ASN A 71 -3.44 -14.62 2.85
N GLN A 72 -2.13 -14.41 3.00
CA GLN A 72 -1.27 -15.25 3.86
C GLN A 72 -1.51 -14.99 5.35
N CYS A 73 -2.26 -13.92 5.69
CA CYS A 73 -2.60 -13.54 7.07
C CYS A 73 -1.38 -13.47 8.01
N THR A 74 -0.20 -13.20 7.46
CA THR A 74 1.07 -13.13 8.18
C THR A 74 1.59 -11.71 8.12
N PHE A 75 1.80 -11.10 9.28
CA PHE A 75 2.38 -9.75 9.36
C PHE A 75 3.89 -9.81 9.13
N ALA A 76 4.29 -9.97 7.87
CA ALA A 76 5.67 -10.01 7.43
C ALA A 76 5.78 -9.45 6.00
N HIS A 77 7.00 -9.04 5.63
CA HIS A 77 7.32 -8.72 4.25
C HIS A 77 7.52 -10.00 3.43
N ASN A 78 7.03 -10.03 2.18
CA ASN A 78 7.44 -11.05 1.21
C ASN A 78 8.86 -10.78 0.70
N ASP A 79 9.47 -11.80 0.10
CA ASP A 79 10.76 -11.65 -0.57
C ASP A 79 10.66 -10.60 -1.69
N PRO A 80 11.71 -9.80 -1.94
CA PRO A 80 11.69 -8.77 -2.98
C PRO A 80 11.31 -9.30 -4.38
N LYS A 81 11.76 -10.50 -4.73
CA LYS A 81 11.42 -11.18 -6.01
C LYS A 81 9.92 -11.41 -6.17
N ASP A 82 9.18 -11.57 -5.06
CA ASP A 82 7.73 -11.82 -5.07
C ASP A 82 6.94 -10.51 -5.20
N ARG A 83 7.62 -9.36 -5.25
CA ARG A 83 7.03 -8.04 -5.52
C ARG A 83 7.14 -7.63 -6.99
N GLU A 84 7.85 -8.42 -7.78
CA GLU A 84 7.93 -8.24 -9.22
C GLU A 84 6.61 -8.65 -9.84
N VAL A 85 5.96 -7.70 -10.50
CA VAL A 85 4.80 -7.96 -11.37
C VAL A 85 5.20 -7.69 -12.81
N GLY A 86 4.56 -8.34 -13.77
CA GLY A 86 4.99 -8.37 -15.17
C GLY A 86 5.22 -6.97 -15.74
N THR A 87 4.26 -6.07 -15.52
CA THR A 87 4.31 -4.67 -15.99
C THR A 87 5.48 -3.87 -15.41
N TYR A 88 5.99 -4.24 -14.23
CA TYR A 88 7.02 -3.49 -13.49
C TYR A 88 8.31 -4.27 -13.21
N SER A 89 8.48 -5.42 -13.86
CA SER A 89 9.63 -6.33 -13.69
C SER A 89 11.00 -5.69 -13.99
N SER A 90 11.05 -4.61 -14.78
CA SER A 90 12.29 -3.92 -15.16
C SER A 90 12.60 -2.66 -14.33
N ILE A 91 11.78 -2.28 -13.35
CA ILE A 91 12.01 -1.04 -12.56
C ILE A 91 12.99 -1.27 -11.40
N LEU A 92 13.27 -2.53 -11.05
CA LEU A 92 14.21 -2.86 -9.96
C LEU A 92 15.69 -2.85 -10.38
N SER A 93 16.01 -2.50 -11.63
CA SER A 93 17.38 -2.54 -12.18
C SER A 93 18.02 -1.18 -12.45
N GLU A 94 17.39 -0.06 -12.08
CA GLU A 94 17.93 1.30 -12.25
C GLU A 94 18.35 1.96 -10.93
#